data_AF-A0A7C1RPF1-F1
#
_entry.id   AF-A0A7C1RPF1-F1
#
_cell.length_a   1.000
_cell.length_b   1.000
_cell.length_c   1.000
_cell.angle_alpha   90.00
_cell.angle_beta   90.00
_cell.angle_gamma   90.00
#
_symmetry.space_group_name_H-M   'P 1'
#
loop_
_entity.id
_entity.type
_entity.pdbx_description
1 polymer ?
#
loop_
_entity_poly.entity_id
_entity_poly.type
_entity_poly.pdbx_seq_one_letter_code
_entity_poly.pdbx_strand_id
1 'polypeptide(L)'
;TQNLQEAGILKAVIETLSENASDGITAPLFYFVLGGLPLAMTYKAINTLDSMIGYKNDKYRSFGWAAARLDDIANYIPARITGALIVAAVYCINSCRFAVSWGAEWLEGMRNRMGRYVGSFLNWIEGKIKGPDFESAKRAYSIMIRDGKNHSSPNAGVPEAAMAGALGVRLGGPSTYEGVEGVKPYIGDNILKEGLKPGSAEAYMEAALIAVGIIKLTSFLGLLAAILLV
;
A
#
# COMPACT_ATOMS: atom_id res chain seq x y z
N THR A 1 6.63 -28.23 5.04
CA THR A 1 5.29 -27.72 5.38
C THR A 1 5.30 -26.45 6.22
N GLN A 2 6.41 -26.05 6.87
CA GLN A 2 6.48 -24.80 7.67
C GLN A 2 6.57 -23.50 6.83
N ASN A 3 7.24 -23.50 5.67
CA ASN A 3 7.40 -22.29 4.82
C ASN A 3 6.09 -21.73 4.23
N LEU A 4 5.03 -22.54 4.12
CA LEU A 4 3.74 -22.10 3.59
C LEU A 4 2.98 -21.20 4.58
N GLN A 5 3.18 -21.40 5.90
CA GLN A 5 2.53 -20.60 6.93
C GLN A 5 3.13 -19.18 7.01
N GLU A 6 4.46 -19.06 6.91
CA GLU A 6 5.16 -17.78 7.01
C GLU A 6 4.83 -16.85 5.83
N ALA A 7 4.87 -17.37 4.59
CA ALA A 7 4.48 -16.59 3.41
C ALA A 7 3.01 -16.14 3.48
N GLY A 8 2.13 -16.97 4.04
CA GLY A 8 0.73 -16.63 4.29
C GLY A 8 0.56 -15.48 5.28
N ILE A 9 1.31 -15.51 6.39
CA ILE A 9 1.32 -14.42 7.39
C ILE A 9 1.82 -13.12 6.75
N LEU A 10 2.93 -13.16 6.02
CA LEU A 10 3.50 -11.97 5.39
C LEU A 10 2.60 -11.38 4.31
N LYS A 11 1.90 -12.24 3.54
CA LYS A 11 0.84 -11.81 2.63
C LYS A 11 -0.26 -11.06 3.38
N ALA A 12 -0.80 -11.64 4.45
CA ALA A 12 -1.85 -11.01 5.25
C ALA A 12 -1.39 -9.68 5.86
N VAL A 13 -0.10 -9.56 6.23
CA VAL A 13 0.50 -8.28 6.67
C VAL A 13 0.45 -7.23 5.57
N ILE A 14 0.80 -7.57 4.32
CA ILE A 14 0.74 -6.62 3.20
C ILE A 14 -0.70 -6.20 2.89
N GLU A 15 -1.64 -7.15 2.89
CA GLU A 15 -3.08 -6.88 2.73
C GLU A 15 -3.56 -5.89 3.80
N THR A 16 -3.31 -6.23 5.07
CA THR A 16 -3.69 -5.42 6.24
C THR A 16 -3.06 -4.03 6.21
N LEU A 17 -1.78 -3.90 5.83
CA LEU A 17 -1.10 -2.61 5.73
C LEU A 17 -1.72 -1.73 4.63
N SER A 18 -2.10 -2.34 3.51
CA SER A 18 -2.65 -1.63 2.35
C SER A 18 -4.07 -1.13 2.64
N GLU A 19 -4.91 -1.99 3.21
CA GLU A 19 -6.26 -1.65 3.66
C GLU A 19 -6.22 -0.54 4.72
N ASN A 20 -5.40 -0.72 5.77
CA ASN A 20 -5.29 0.27 6.85
C ASN A 20 -4.71 1.62 6.41
N ALA A 21 -4.01 1.70 5.27
CA ALA A 21 -3.59 2.99 4.72
C ALA A 21 -4.79 3.85 4.26
N SER A 22 -5.87 3.21 3.83
CA SER A 22 -7.14 3.89 3.57
C SER A 22 -7.80 4.26 4.90
N ASP A 23 -8.10 3.26 5.70
CA ASP A 23 -8.97 3.37 6.88
C ASP A 23 -8.35 4.18 8.02
N GLY A 24 -7.05 4.03 8.20
CA GLY A 24 -6.30 4.64 9.30
C GLY A 24 -5.79 6.04 9.00
N ILE A 25 -5.64 6.40 7.71
CA ILE A 25 -4.87 7.57 7.32
C ILE A 25 -5.62 8.40 6.27
N THR A 26 -5.84 7.83 5.08
CA THR A 26 -6.40 8.60 3.96
C THR A 26 -7.83 9.06 4.24
N ALA A 27 -8.69 8.17 4.75
CA ALA A 27 -10.08 8.48 5.02
C ALA A 27 -10.26 9.48 6.19
N PRO A 28 -9.59 9.33 7.36
CA PRO A 28 -9.61 10.38 8.38
C PRO A 28 -9.15 11.74 7.86
N LEU A 29 -8.07 11.80 7.07
CA LEU A 29 -7.58 13.04 6.47
C LEU A 29 -8.58 13.63 5.45
N PHE A 30 -9.20 12.79 4.63
CA PHE A 30 -10.22 13.22 3.67
C PHE A 30 -11.40 13.90 4.38
N TYR A 31 -11.94 13.26 5.42
CA TYR A 31 -13.04 13.84 6.18
C TYR A 31 -12.61 15.04 7.03
N PHE A 32 -11.35 15.09 7.47
CA PHE A 32 -10.77 16.27 8.10
C PHE A 32 -10.79 17.48 7.17
N VAL A 33 -10.39 17.31 5.90
CA VAL A 33 -10.44 18.40 4.91
C VAL A 33 -11.88 18.87 4.68
N LEU A 34 -12.86 17.95 4.64
CA LEU A 34 -14.25 18.30 4.35
C LEU A 34 -14.99 19.01 5.48
N GLY A 35 -14.65 18.73 6.75
CA GLY A 35 -15.42 19.27 7.88
C GLY A 35 -14.67 19.25 9.20
N GLY A 36 -13.34 19.25 9.15
CA GLY A 36 -12.47 19.29 10.31
C GLY A 36 -12.54 18.05 11.18
N LEU A 37 -12.13 18.23 12.44
CA LEU A 37 -12.05 17.16 13.43
C LEU A 37 -13.38 16.39 13.63
N PRO A 38 -14.58 17.03 13.65
CA PRO A 38 -15.83 16.30 13.80
C PRO A 38 -16.07 15.23 12.73
N LEU A 39 -15.83 15.53 11.45
CA LEU A 39 -16.03 14.55 10.37
C LEU A 39 -14.95 13.48 10.37
N ALA A 40 -13.69 13.83 10.67
CA ALA A 40 -12.62 12.86 10.83
C ALA A 40 -12.93 11.83 11.93
N MET A 41 -13.41 12.30 13.10
CA MET A 41 -13.85 11.43 14.19
C MET A 41 -15.09 10.61 13.83
N THR A 42 -16.04 11.21 13.09
CA THR A 42 -17.24 10.49 12.62
C THR A 42 -16.88 9.32 11.73
N TYR A 43 -15.99 9.53 10.74
CA TYR A 43 -15.49 8.44 9.92
C TYR A 43 -14.80 7.37 10.77
N LYS A 44 -13.98 7.80 11.74
CA LYS A 44 -13.25 6.83 12.56
C LYS A 44 -14.19 6.00 13.46
N ALA A 45 -15.30 6.57 13.89
CA ALA A 45 -16.37 5.84 14.55
C ALA A 45 -17.07 4.84 13.62
N ILE A 46 -17.34 5.21 12.36
CA ILE A 46 -17.92 4.29 11.34
C ILE A 46 -16.99 3.09 11.12
N ASN A 47 -15.70 3.33 10.87
CA ASN A 47 -14.73 2.27 10.64
C ASN A 47 -14.53 1.36 11.87
N THR A 48 -14.58 1.95 13.07
CA THR A 48 -14.56 1.16 14.32
C THR A 48 -15.81 0.31 14.47
N LEU A 49 -16.98 0.84 14.11
CA LEU A 49 -18.24 0.10 14.14
C LEU A 49 -18.17 -1.13 13.22
N ASP A 50 -17.66 -0.98 12.00
CA ASP A 50 -17.51 -2.10 11.08
C ASP A 50 -16.55 -3.17 11.62
N SER A 51 -15.40 -2.76 12.15
CA SER A 51 -14.43 -3.69 12.76
C SER A 51 -15.00 -4.47 13.96
N MET A 52 -15.90 -3.87 14.75
CA MET A 52 -16.47 -4.50 15.95
C MET A 52 -17.68 -5.39 15.68
N ILE A 53 -18.57 -4.99 14.76
CA ILE A 53 -19.86 -5.66 14.56
C ILE A 53 -20.19 -5.99 13.09
N GLY A 54 -19.34 -5.62 12.14
CA GLY A 54 -19.51 -5.88 10.71
C GLY A 54 -19.34 -7.35 10.31
N TYR A 55 -18.62 -8.14 11.12
CA TYR A 55 -18.42 -9.57 10.87
C TYR A 55 -19.72 -10.38 10.99
N LYS A 56 -19.96 -11.24 9.99
CA LYS A 56 -21.08 -12.18 9.93
C LYS A 56 -20.86 -13.39 10.86
N ASN A 57 -20.73 -13.16 12.16
CA ASN A 57 -20.88 -14.24 13.14
C ASN A 57 -22.39 -14.49 13.36
N ASP A 58 -22.78 -15.72 13.72
CA ASP A 58 -24.19 -16.13 13.89
C ASP A 58 -24.99 -15.20 14.83
N LYS A 59 -24.30 -14.44 15.70
CA LYS A 59 -24.86 -13.45 16.63
C LYS A 59 -25.19 -12.07 16.00
N TYR A 60 -24.48 -11.63 14.96
CA TYR A 60 -24.54 -10.24 14.44
C TYR A 60 -25.08 -10.15 13.00
N ARG A 61 -25.42 -11.29 12.39
CA ARG A 61 -25.84 -11.44 11.00
C ARG A 61 -26.98 -10.49 10.57
N SER A 62 -27.90 -10.17 11.47
CA SER A 62 -29.09 -9.36 11.16
C SER A 62 -28.84 -7.85 11.02
N PHE A 63 -27.75 -7.32 11.59
CA PHE A 63 -27.47 -5.87 11.57
C PHE A 63 -26.02 -5.49 11.23
N GLY A 64 -25.05 -6.41 11.32
CA GLY A 64 -23.66 -6.14 10.95
C GLY A 64 -23.49 -5.71 9.49
N TRP A 65 -24.38 -6.16 8.61
CA TRP A 65 -24.39 -5.73 7.19
C TRP A 65 -24.58 -4.22 7.01
N ALA A 66 -25.31 -3.55 7.92
CA ALA A 66 -25.54 -2.12 7.83
C ALA A 66 -24.28 -1.32 8.21
N ALA A 67 -23.52 -1.80 9.21
CA ALA A 67 -22.23 -1.21 9.59
C ALA A 67 -21.22 -1.36 8.43
N ALA A 68 -21.09 -2.58 7.88
CA ALA A 68 -20.24 -2.84 6.72
C ALA A 68 -20.62 -2.01 5.49
N ARG A 69 -21.93 -1.86 5.23
CA ARG A 69 -22.39 -1.05 4.11
C ARG A 69 -22.12 0.44 4.32
N LEU A 70 -22.22 0.93 5.55
CA LEU A 70 -21.94 2.32 5.89
C LEU A 70 -20.45 2.62 5.74
N ASP A 71 -19.57 1.74 6.22
CA ASP A 71 -18.12 1.87 5.98
C ASP A 71 -17.80 1.80 4.49
N ASP A 72 -18.38 0.83 3.76
CA ASP A 72 -18.21 0.70 2.32
C ASP A 72 -18.54 2.01 1.57
N ILE A 73 -19.62 2.69 1.97
CA ILE A 73 -20.00 3.98 1.39
C ILE A 73 -19.03 5.08 1.82
N ALA A 74 -18.74 5.19 3.11
CA ALA A 74 -17.93 6.26 3.68
C ALA A 74 -16.48 6.21 3.18
N ASN A 75 -15.95 5.01 2.95
CA ASN A 75 -14.58 4.76 2.54
C ASN A 75 -14.44 4.59 1.01
N TYR A 76 -15.54 4.68 0.25
CA TYR A 76 -15.52 4.51 -1.20
C TYR A 76 -14.54 5.44 -1.89
N ILE A 77 -14.67 6.76 -1.69
CA ILE A 77 -13.79 7.76 -2.29
C ILE A 77 -12.38 7.69 -1.68
N PRO A 78 -12.20 7.69 -0.34
CA PRO A 78 -10.87 7.57 0.27
C PRO A 78 -10.04 6.41 -0.24
N ALA A 79 -10.61 5.20 -0.38
CA ALA A 79 -9.86 4.03 -0.85
C ALA A 79 -9.28 4.19 -2.28
N ARG A 80 -9.98 4.91 -3.17
CA ARG A 80 -9.46 5.23 -4.51
C ARG A 80 -8.34 6.25 -4.43
N ILE A 81 -8.48 7.24 -3.56
CA ILE A 81 -7.41 8.22 -3.29
C ILE A 81 -6.19 7.49 -2.73
N THR A 82 -6.36 6.54 -1.81
CA THR A 82 -5.27 5.73 -1.26
C THR A 82 -4.54 4.94 -2.35
N GLY A 83 -5.27 4.25 -3.22
CA GLY A 83 -4.67 3.55 -4.36
C GLY A 83 -3.85 4.49 -5.26
N ALA A 84 -4.39 5.67 -5.58
CA ALA A 84 -3.68 6.68 -6.35
C ALA A 84 -2.44 7.23 -5.62
N LEU A 85 -2.52 7.46 -4.30
CA LEU A 85 -1.40 7.89 -3.47
C LEU A 85 -0.31 6.82 -3.37
N ILE A 86 -0.66 5.53 -3.34
CA ILE A 86 0.32 4.43 -3.40
C ILE A 86 1.08 4.48 -4.74
N VAL A 87 0.36 4.60 -5.87
CA VAL A 87 0.99 4.74 -7.19
C VAL A 87 1.90 5.97 -7.24
N ALA A 88 1.44 7.11 -6.72
CA ALA A 88 2.23 8.33 -6.64
C ALA A 88 3.46 8.17 -5.75
N ALA A 89 3.34 7.51 -4.60
CA ALA A 89 4.46 7.25 -3.68
C ALA A 89 5.55 6.41 -4.37
N VAL A 90 5.16 5.36 -5.11
CA VAL A 90 6.11 4.54 -5.86
C VAL A 90 6.80 5.37 -6.95
N TYR A 91 6.07 6.23 -7.66
CA TYR A 91 6.64 7.14 -8.65
C TYR A 91 7.61 8.16 -8.01
N CYS A 92 7.26 8.70 -6.84
CA CYS A 92 8.10 9.64 -6.08
C CYS A 92 9.42 9.00 -5.61
N ILE A 93 9.38 7.78 -5.07
CA ILE A 93 10.61 7.04 -4.68
C ILE A 93 11.58 6.95 -5.86
N ASN A 94 11.05 6.59 -7.03
CA ASN A 94 11.83 6.49 -8.26
C ASN A 94 12.38 7.82 -8.73
N SER A 95 11.55 8.87 -8.72
CA SER A 95 11.94 10.22 -9.12
C SER A 95 13.04 10.79 -8.22
N CYS A 96 12.95 10.56 -6.90
CA CYS A 96 13.98 10.95 -5.95
C CYS A 96 15.30 10.22 -6.21
N ARG A 97 15.26 8.89 -6.41
CA ARG A 97 16.46 8.11 -6.74
C ARG A 97 17.12 8.60 -8.03
N PHE A 98 16.32 8.81 -9.08
CA PHE A 98 16.80 9.34 -10.35
C PHE A 98 17.44 10.72 -10.20
N ALA A 99 16.79 11.65 -9.50
CA ALA A 99 17.31 13.01 -9.30
C ALA A 99 18.64 13.02 -8.53
N VAL A 100 18.77 12.17 -7.51
CA VAL A 100 20.01 12.02 -6.73
C VAL A 100 21.13 11.43 -7.60
N SER A 101 20.83 10.37 -8.35
CA SER A 101 21.80 9.72 -9.25
C SER A 101 22.29 10.67 -10.35
N TRP A 102 21.35 11.33 -11.03
CA TRP A 102 21.65 12.33 -12.06
C TRP A 102 22.48 13.50 -11.49
N GLY A 103 22.13 13.98 -10.29
CA GLY A 103 22.89 15.03 -9.61
C GLY A 103 24.31 14.59 -9.25
N ALA A 104 24.49 13.34 -8.85
CA ALA A 104 25.80 12.76 -8.56
C ALA A 104 26.67 12.73 -9.83
N GLU A 105 26.15 12.18 -10.92
CA GLU A 105 26.84 12.12 -12.22
C GLU A 105 27.23 13.51 -12.74
N TRP A 106 26.31 14.48 -12.66
CA TRP A 106 26.56 15.84 -13.11
C TRP A 106 27.70 16.52 -12.32
N LEU A 107 27.69 16.37 -10.99
CA LEU A 107 28.72 16.96 -10.11
C LEU A 107 30.09 16.30 -10.30
N GLU A 108 30.14 14.98 -10.46
CA GLU A 108 31.38 14.27 -10.77
C GLU A 108 31.92 14.68 -12.16
N GLY A 109 31.02 14.93 -13.11
CA GLY A 109 31.32 15.44 -14.45
C GLY A 109 31.95 16.85 -14.50
N MET A 110 31.81 17.66 -13.45
CA MET A 110 32.50 18.97 -13.36
C MET A 110 34.01 18.86 -13.19
N ARG A 111 34.53 17.66 -12.86
CA ARG A 111 35.96 17.34 -12.72
C ARG A 111 36.73 18.23 -11.72
N ASN A 112 36.03 18.89 -10.79
CA ASN A 112 36.63 19.68 -9.71
C ASN A 112 36.58 18.93 -8.36
N ARG A 113 37.30 19.45 -7.34
CA ARG A 113 37.42 18.77 -6.04
C ARG A 113 36.07 18.69 -5.31
N MET A 114 35.28 19.77 -5.34
CA MET A 114 33.99 19.84 -4.65
C MET A 114 32.96 18.91 -5.27
N GLY A 115 32.88 18.86 -6.59
CA GLY A 115 31.99 17.98 -7.35
C GLY A 115 32.21 16.50 -7.04
N ARG A 116 33.46 16.05 -6.86
CA ARG A 116 33.75 14.67 -6.42
C ARG A 116 33.22 14.38 -5.01
N TYR A 117 33.44 15.28 -4.05
CA TYR A 117 32.97 15.06 -2.67
C TYR A 117 31.44 15.03 -2.59
N VAL A 118 30.78 16.00 -3.22
CA VAL A 118 29.32 16.07 -3.19
C VAL A 118 28.70 14.94 -4.02
N GLY A 119 29.29 14.59 -5.17
CA GLY A 119 28.85 13.45 -5.99
C GLY A 119 28.94 12.11 -5.27
N SER A 120 30.07 11.83 -4.61
CA SER A 120 30.22 10.62 -3.77
C SER A 120 29.21 10.58 -2.61
N PHE A 121 28.89 11.75 -2.02
CA PHE A 121 27.84 11.84 -1.00
C PHE A 121 26.44 11.56 -1.57
N LEU A 122 26.11 12.09 -2.76
CA LEU A 122 24.85 11.80 -3.44
C LEU A 122 24.73 10.32 -3.82
N ASN A 123 25.80 9.69 -4.33
CA ASN A 123 25.84 8.25 -4.59
C ASN A 123 25.62 7.43 -3.30
N TRP A 124 26.17 7.88 -2.17
CA TRP A 124 25.87 7.27 -0.87
C TRP A 124 24.39 7.40 -0.49
N ILE A 125 23.77 8.58 -0.71
CA ILE A 125 22.32 8.79 -0.50
C ILE A 125 21.51 7.87 -1.42
N GLU A 126 21.86 7.79 -2.71
CA GLU A 126 21.18 6.95 -3.68
C GLU A 126 21.12 5.49 -3.21
N GLY A 127 22.24 4.95 -2.71
CA GLY A 127 22.32 3.62 -2.13
C GLY A 127 21.47 3.40 -0.87
N LYS A 128 20.97 4.47 -0.23
CA LYS A 128 19.98 4.40 0.86
C LYS A 128 18.54 4.44 0.37
N ILE A 129 18.28 4.94 -0.85
CA ILE A 129 16.94 4.97 -1.45
C ILE A 129 16.62 3.59 -2.05
N LYS A 130 16.22 2.67 -1.18
CA LYS A 130 15.71 1.35 -1.57
C LYS A 130 14.21 1.44 -1.88
N GLY A 131 13.77 0.72 -2.90
CA GLY A 131 12.35 0.66 -3.26
C GLY A 131 12.10 0.21 -4.69
N PRO A 132 10.83 0.10 -5.09
CA PRO A 132 10.40 -0.40 -6.40
C PRO A 132 10.93 0.46 -7.54
N ASP A 133 11.04 -0.08 -8.75
CA ASP A 133 11.49 0.62 -9.97
C ASP A 133 10.33 1.37 -10.69
N PHE A 134 10.63 2.09 -11.79
CA PHE A 134 9.60 2.79 -12.57
C PHE A 134 8.58 1.83 -13.22
N GLU A 135 9.00 0.63 -13.58
CA GLU A 135 8.08 -0.41 -14.09
C GLU A 135 7.10 -0.86 -12.99
N SER A 136 7.52 -0.87 -11.73
CA SER A 136 6.67 -1.13 -10.58
C SER A 136 5.59 -0.08 -10.41
N ALA A 137 5.86 1.20 -10.73
CA ALA A 137 4.83 2.26 -10.70
C ALA A 137 3.75 2.01 -11.76
N LYS A 138 4.15 1.65 -12.98
CA LYS A 138 3.22 1.29 -14.07
C LYS A 138 2.41 0.05 -13.72
N ARG A 139 3.07 -0.97 -13.16
CA ARG A 139 2.39 -2.18 -12.69
C ARG A 139 1.40 -1.88 -11.58
N ALA A 140 1.79 -1.10 -10.56
CA ALA A 140 0.91 -0.66 -9.47
C ALA A 140 -0.39 -0.05 -10.02
N TYR A 141 -0.29 0.87 -10.97
CA TYR A 141 -1.45 1.45 -11.62
C TYR A 141 -2.26 0.41 -12.42
N SER A 142 -1.61 -0.40 -13.25
CA SER A 142 -2.31 -1.39 -14.09
C SER A 142 -3.06 -2.43 -13.25
N ILE A 143 -2.45 -2.93 -12.17
CA ILE A 143 -3.03 -3.92 -11.27
C ILE A 143 -4.13 -3.30 -10.43
N MET A 144 -3.96 -2.07 -9.95
CA MET A 144 -5.03 -1.32 -9.26
C MET A 144 -6.31 -1.28 -10.09
N ILE A 145 -6.20 -1.01 -11.39
CA ILE A 145 -7.35 -0.97 -12.30
C ILE A 145 -7.87 -2.37 -12.63
N ARG A 146 -6.97 -3.33 -12.89
CA ARG A 146 -7.31 -4.70 -13.30
C ARG A 146 -7.99 -5.50 -12.18
N ASP A 147 -7.42 -5.45 -10.98
CA ASP A 147 -7.74 -6.34 -9.87
C ASP A 147 -8.36 -5.64 -8.67
N GLY A 148 -8.50 -4.30 -8.67
CA GLY A 148 -9.02 -3.55 -7.52
C GLY A 148 -10.46 -3.91 -7.11
N LYS A 149 -11.19 -4.64 -7.95
CA LYS A 149 -12.53 -5.18 -7.68
C LYS A 149 -12.52 -6.62 -7.18
N ASN A 150 -11.36 -7.28 -7.14
CA ASN A 150 -11.20 -8.66 -6.70
C ASN A 150 -11.14 -8.73 -5.16
N HIS A 151 -12.12 -8.14 -4.48
CA HIS A 151 -12.25 -8.20 -3.03
C HIS A 151 -13.73 -8.15 -2.63
N SER A 152 -14.06 -8.66 -1.45
CA SER A 152 -15.45 -8.68 -0.96
C SER A 152 -15.99 -7.29 -0.64
N SER A 153 -15.14 -6.44 -0.05
CA SER A 153 -15.38 -4.99 0.03
C SER A 153 -14.89 -4.31 -1.26
N PRO A 154 -15.69 -3.40 -1.86
CA PRO A 154 -15.28 -2.58 -2.99
C PRO A 154 -14.16 -1.59 -2.66
N ASN A 155 -13.75 -1.46 -1.38
CA ASN A 155 -12.77 -0.47 -0.95
C ASN A 155 -11.39 -1.09 -0.75
N ALA A 156 -11.27 -2.16 0.03
CA ALA A 156 -9.99 -2.78 0.37
C ALA A 156 -9.20 -3.26 -0.87
N GLY A 157 -9.88 -3.76 -1.91
CA GLY A 157 -9.22 -4.30 -3.09
C GLY A 157 -8.39 -3.26 -3.87
N VAL A 158 -8.76 -1.97 -3.85
CA VAL A 158 -8.07 -0.93 -4.63
C VAL A 158 -6.64 -0.65 -4.11
N PRO A 159 -6.42 -0.29 -2.83
CA PRO A 159 -5.07 -0.11 -2.29
C PRO A 159 -4.28 -1.43 -2.25
N GLU A 160 -4.92 -2.57 -1.99
CA GLU A 160 -4.26 -3.88 -2.06
C GLU A 160 -3.70 -4.17 -3.46
N ALA A 161 -4.49 -3.90 -4.50
CA ALA A 161 -4.07 -4.10 -5.88
C ALA A 161 -2.96 -3.15 -6.31
N ALA A 162 -3.02 -1.88 -5.88
CA ALA A 162 -1.92 -0.93 -6.10
C ALA A 162 -0.62 -1.42 -5.43
N MET A 163 -0.69 -1.88 -4.18
CA MET A 163 0.45 -2.41 -3.44
C MET A 163 0.99 -3.70 -4.06
N ALA A 164 0.11 -4.63 -4.44
CA ALA A 164 0.49 -5.90 -5.07
C ALA A 164 1.26 -5.65 -6.39
N GLY A 165 0.78 -4.73 -7.22
CA GLY A 165 1.46 -4.33 -8.46
C GLY A 165 2.79 -3.62 -8.20
N ALA A 166 2.88 -2.79 -7.16
CA ALA A 166 4.11 -2.11 -6.77
C ALA A 166 5.19 -3.09 -6.29
N LEU A 167 4.80 -4.15 -5.58
CA LEU A 167 5.71 -5.14 -5.00
C LEU A 167 5.99 -6.32 -5.94
N GLY A 168 5.18 -6.50 -6.99
CA GLY A 168 5.26 -7.68 -7.87
C GLY A 168 4.85 -8.97 -7.17
N VAL A 169 3.91 -8.88 -6.22
CA VAL A 169 3.41 -10.02 -5.43
C VAL A 169 1.96 -10.32 -5.75
N ARG A 170 1.52 -11.52 -5.36
CA ARG A 170 0.15 -11.99 -5.54
C ARG A 170 -0.57 -12.18 -4.21
N LEU A 171 -1.43 -11.25 -3.86
CA LEU A 171 -2.29 -11.28 -2.67
C LEU A 171 -3.54 -12.13 -2.89
N GLY A 172 -4.31 -12.38 -1.83
CA GLY A 172 -5.48 -13.24 -1.83
C GLY A 172 -5.17 -14.72 -2.12
N GLY A 173 -6.15 -15.40 -2.71
CA GLY A 173 -6.09 -16.84 -3.00
C GLY A 173 -6.63 -17.73 -1.87
N PRO A 174 -6.42 -19.06 -1.97
CA PRO A 174 -6.82 -20.00 -0.94
C PRO A 174 -6.09 -19.69 0.37
N SER A 175 -6.86 -19.53 1.44
CA SER A 175 -6.36 -19.39 2.80
C SER A 175 -7.01 -20.45 3.68
N THR A 176 -6.22 -21.17 4.46
CA THR A 176 -6.72 -22.12 5.45
C THR A 176 -6.61 -21.47 6.82
N TYR A 177 -7.76 -21.13 7.42
CA TYR A 177 -7.81 -20.60 8.78
C TYR A 177 -8.56 -21.62 9.65
N GLU A 178 -7.91 -22.13 10.70
CA GLU A 178 -8.47 -23.15 11.61
C GLU A 178 -9.05 -24.40 10.90
N GLY A 179 -8.47 -24.79 9.76
CA GLY A 179 -8.92 -25.96 8.99
C GLY A 179 -10.09 -25.69 8.04
N VAL A 180 -10.64 -24.48 8.01
CA VAL A 180 -11.65 -24.05 7.04
C VAL A 180 -10.95 -23.44 5.83
N GLU A 181 -11.15 -24.02 4.65
CA GLU A 181 -10.69 -23.45 3.39
C GLU A 181 -11.60 -22.29 2.97
N GLY A 182 -11.05 -21.08 2.95
CA GLY A 182 -11.66 -19.91 2.33
C GLY A 182 -10.98 -19.63 0.99
N VAL A 183 -11.77 -19.44 -0.07
CA VAL A 183 -11.25 -19.06 -1.40
C VAL A 183 -11.53 -17.58 -1.64
N LYS A 184 -10.49 -16.75 -1.50
CA LYS A 184 -10.52 -15.37 -1.97
C LYS A 184 -10.03 -15.31 -3.43
N PRO A 185 -10.55 -14.40 -4.27
CA PRO A 185 -9.94 -14.14 -5.56
C PRO A 185 -8.50 -13.64 -5.37
N TYR A 186 -7.68 -13.79 -6.42
CA TYR A 186 -6.31 -13.30 -6.39
C TYR A 186 -6.24 -11.83 -6.82
N ILE A 187 -5.29 -11.11 -6.23
CA ILE A 187 -4.93 -9.73 -6.59
C ILE A 187 -3.44 -9.68 -6.93
N GLY A 188 -3.09 -9.09 -8.06
CA GLY A 188 -1.71 -8.96 -8.52
C GLY A 188 -1.14 -10.20 -9.18
N ASP A 189 0.15 -10.12 -9.50
CA ASP A 189 0.89 -11.13 -10.23
C ASP A 189 2.12 -11.57 -9.42
N ASN A 190 2.57 -12.82 -9.59
CA ASN A 190 3.73 -13.34 -8.88
C ASN A 190 5.02 -13.10 -9.67
N ILE A 191 5.35 -11.83 -9.89
CA ILE A 191 6.50 -11.35 -10.69
C ILE A 191 7.56 -10.84 -9.73
N LEU A 192 8.15 -11.75 -8.96
CA LEU A 192 9.21 -11.39 -8.02
C LEU A 192 10.56 -11.24 -8.75
N LYS A 193 11.45 -10.42 -8.16
CA LYS A 193 12.83 -10.18 -8.65
C LYS A 193 13.58 -11.50 -8.91
N GLU A 194 14.45 -11.49 -9.91
CA GLU A 194 15.37 -12.60 -10.21
C GLU A 194 16.13 -13.05 -8.95
N GLY A 195 16.16 -14.36 -8.69
CA GLY A 195 16.87 -14.97 -7.56
C GLY A 195 15.99 -15.37 -6.37
N LEU A 196 14.73 -14.92 -6.29
CA LEU A 196 13.77 -15.36 -5.26
C LEU A 196 12.76 -16.33 -5.86
N LYS A 197 12.42 -17.40 -5.10
CA LYS A 197 11.36 -18.33 -5.52
C LYS A 197 10.02 -17.59 -5.46
N PRO A 198 9.26 -17.50 -6.57
CA PRO A 198 7.97 -16.83 -6.55
C PRO A 198 7.05 -17.46 -5.49
N GLY A 199 6.55 -16.66 -4.57
CA GLY A 199 5.71 -17.15 -3.48
C GLY A 199 6.44 -17.62 -2.21
N SER A 200 7.76 -17.46 -2.10
CA SER A 200 8.50 -17.84 -0.89
C SER A 200 8.38 -16.81 0.23
N ALA A 201 8.61 -17.24 1.48
CA ALA A 201 8.54 -16.37 2.64
C ALA A 201 9.56 -15.21 2.57
N GLU A 202 10.76 -15.47 2.06
CA GLU A 202 11.82 -14.47 1.92
C GLU A 202 11.41 -13.34 0.97
N ALA A 203 10.75 -13.68 -0.14
CA ALA A 203 10.22 -12.70 -1.08
C ALA A 203 9.11 -11.84 -0.46
N TYR A 204 8.19 -12.46 0.28
CA TYR A 204 7.14 -11.72 0.98
C TYR A 204 7.68 -10.87 2.12
N MET A 205 8.80 -11.26 2.75
CA MET A 205 9.46 -10.47 3.78
C MET A 205 10.08 -9.20 3.18
N GLU A 206 10.82 -9.32 2.07
CA GLU A 206 11.34 -8.15 1.35
C GLU A 206 10.19 -7.23 0.89
N ALA A 207 9.14 -7.82 0.32
CA ALA A 207 7.96 -7.09 -0.11
C ALA A 207 7.27 -6.35 1.04
N ALA A 208 7.10 -6.98 2.20
CA ALA A 208 6.50 -6.35 3.38
C ALA A 208 7.32 -5.17 3.89
N LEU A 209 8.65 -5.27 3.91
CA LEU A 209 9.53 -4.17 4.30
C LEU A 209 9.44 -2.98 3.32
N ILE A 210 9.37 -3.26 2.02
CA ILE A 210 9.16 -2.23 1.00
C ILE A 210 7.77 -1.60 1.16
N ALA A 211 6.75 -2.41 1.44
CA ALA A 211 5.38 -1.95 1.67
C ALA A 211 5.32 -0.92 2.79
N VAL A 212 6.02 -1.15 3.91
CA VAL A 212 6.12 -0.17 5.02
C VAL A 212 6.69 1.17 4.53
N GLY A 213 7.70 1.15 3.67
CA GLY A 213 8.27 2.36 3.08
C GLY A 213 7.28 3.10 2.19
N ILE A 214 6.57 2.37 1.32
CA ILE A 214 5.51 2.92 0.47
C ILE A 214 4.40 3.54 1.31
N ILE A 215 3.94 2.85 2.36
CA ILE A 215 2.89 3.36 3.26
C ILE A 215 3.36 4.64 3.95
N LYS A 216 4.58 4.70 4.50
CA LYS A 216 5.09 5.93 5.13
C LYS A 216 5.04 7.13 4.17
N LEU A 217 5.46 6.94 2.92
CA LEU A 217 5.42 8.01 1.93
C LEU A 217 3.99 8.33 1.48
N THR A 218 3.13 7.32 1.30
CA THR A 218 1.70 7.48 0.99
C THR A 218 1.03 8.34 2.06
N SER A 219 1.28 8.04 3.34
CA SER A 219 0.76 8.80 4.48
C SER A 219 1.28 10.24 4.51
N PHE A 220 2.57 10.43 4.22
CA PHE A 220 3.16 11.76 4.13
C PHE A 220 2.54 12.59 3.00
N LEU A 221 2.38 12.01 1.81
CA LEU A 221 1.73 12.68 0.67
C LEU A 221 0.27 13.01 0.96
N GLY A 222 -0.47 12.08 1.59
CA GLY A 222 -1.85 12.31 2.02
C GLY A 222 -1.97 13.45 3.04
N LEU A 223 -1.08 13.49 4.05
CA LEU A 223 -1.05 14.57 5.03
C LEU A 223 -0.70 15.91 4.39
N LEU A 224 0.32 15.93 3.52
CA LEU A 224 0.71 17.14 2.79
C LEU A 224 -0.46 17.67 1.94
N ALA A 225 -1.14 16.80 1.20
CA ALA A 225 -2.31 17.17 0.42
C ALA A 225 -3.43 17.72 1.31
N ALA A 226 -3.69 17.12 2.46
CA ALA A 226 -4.69 17.59 3.40
C ALA A 226 -4.36 19.00 3.95
N ILE A 227 -3.11 19.24 4.33
CA ILE A 227 -2.66 20.56 4.82
C ILE A 227 -2.82 21.64 3.74
N LEU A 228 -2.56 21.31 2.47
CA LEU A 228 -2.67 22.26 1.36
C LEU A 228 -4.13 22.60 0.98
N LEU A 229 -5.10 21.81 1.43
CA LEU A 229 -6.51 21.96 1.10
C LEU A 229 -7.35 22.61 2.22
N VAL A 230 -6.77 22.81 3.41
CA VAL A 230 -7.39 23.46 4.59
C VAL A 230 -6.88 24.89 4.72
#